data_AF-A0A2T3W549-F1
#
_entry.id   AF-A0A2T3W549-F1
#
_cell.length_a   1.000
_cell.length_b   1.000
_cell.length_c   1.000
_cell.angle_alpha   90.00
_cell.angle_beta   90.00
_cell.angle_gamma   90.00
#
_symmetry.space_group_name_H-M   'P 1'
#
loop_
_entity.id
_entity.type
_entity.pdbx_description
1 polymer ?
#
loop_
_entity_poly.entity_id
_entity_poly.type
_entity_poly.pdbx_seq_one_letter_code
_entity_poly.pdbx_strand_id
1 'polypeptide(L)'
;MTATTDAQGRIWLIQGTSTSGAVTSQLAYWAPGADDIVPAGSDVNYGYVYRSTFLISNNGRFVVFQGQEGDMATLTDTTSMATRKVDVGGNNQHTHIAVDNSGNIWSIGTGLGLRRLGLNGAVTLFNLPGDRPNQVIGFDHAQPNWLWGTGYAGASLIDVETLSNRTLPVHGLIEGLALNSQGGATLLTRNGTMTSTSYFLEYLP
;
A
#
# COMPACT_ATOMS: atom_id res chain seq x y z
N MET A 1 -5.48 8.07 -11.50
CA MET A 1 -6.34 8.26 -10.31
C MET A 1 -6.48 6.89 -9.68
N THR A 2 -6.08 6.74 -8.43
CA THR A 2 -6.24 5.48 -7.68
C THR A 2 -7.47 5.64 -6.79
N ALA A 3 -8.38 4.67 -6.83
CA ALA A 3 -9.59 4.66 -6.02
C ALA A 3 -9.87 3.25 -5.48
N THR A 4 -10.51 3.18 -4.32
CA THR A 4 -10.91 1.91 -3.69
C THR A 4 -12.19 2.09 -2.88
N THR A 5 -12.88 0.99 -2.59
CA THR A 5 -14.11 1.00 -1.79
C THR A 5 -13.86 0.53 -0.37
N ASP A 6 -14.48 1.19 0.60
CA ASP A 6 -14.48 0.71 1.98
C ASP A 6 -15.66 -0.21 2.31
N ALA A 7 -15.71 -0.69 3.56
CA ALA A 7 -16.77 -1.58 4.03
C ALA A 7 -18.17 -0.95 4.08
N GLN A 8 -18.26 0.38 3.97
CA GLN A 8 -19.52 1.13 3.93
C GLN A 8 -19.96 1.44 2.49
N GLY A 9 -19.21 0.96 1.48
CA GLY A 9 -19.47 1.22 0.07
C GLY A 9 -19.04 2.62 -0.39
N ARG A 10 -18.28 3.36 0.42
CA ARG A 10 -17.75 4.67 0.02
C ARG A 10 -16.57 4.49 -0.91
N ILE A 11 -16.47 5.36 -1.91
CA ILE A 11 -15.34 5.39 -2.84
C ILE A 11 -14.31 6.37 -2.30
N TRP A 12 -13.14 5.87 -1.96
CA TRP A 12 -11.99 6.65 -1.50
C TRP A 12 -11.05 6.91 -2.66
N LEU A 13 -10.51 8.12 -2.74
CA LEU A 13 -9.62 8.55 -3.81
C LEU A 13 -8.65 9.64 -3.37
N ILE A 14 -7.62 9.83 -4.18
CA ILE A 14 -6.74 11.01 -4.10
C ILE A 14 -7.24 12.05 -5.11
N GLN A 15 -7.73 13.18 -4.59
CA GLN A 15 -8.24 14.29 -5.38
C GLN A 15 -7.15 15.34 -5.58
N GLY A 16 -6.84 15.65 -6.84
CA GLY A 16 -6.03 16.81 -7.18
C GLY A 16 -6.82 18.11 -6.99
N THR A 17 -6.21 19.08 -6.32
CA THR A 17 -6.76 20.42 -6.09
C THR A 17 -5.81 21.43 -6.73
N SER A 18 -6.33 22.31 -7.58
CA SER A 18 -5.53 23.36 -8.22
C SER A 18 -5.79 24.71 -7.55
N THR A 19 -4.74 25.32 -7.00
CA THR A 19 -4.74 26.74 -6.65
C THR A 19 -3.81 27.49 -7.61
N SER A 20 -3.88 28.82 -7.67
CA SER A 20 -3.16 29.65 -8.66
C SER A 20 -1.64 29.38 -8.65
N GLY A 21 -1.17 28.44 -9.47
CA GLY A 21 0.23 28.08 -9.67
C GLY A 21 0.70 26.75 -9.08
N ALA A 22 -0.12 25.99 -8.35
CA ALA A 22 0.27 24.69 -7.78
C ALA A 22 -0.87 23.66 -7.80
N VAL A 23 -0.53 22.41 -8.14
CA VAL A 23 -1.40 21.25 -7.98
C VAL A 23 -1.07 20.59 -6.65
N THR A 24 -2.04 20.61 -5.75
CA THR A 24 -2.02 19.94 -4.46
C THR A 24 -2.89 18.69 -4.53
N SER A 25 -2.79 17.81 -3.55
CA SER A 25 -3.60 16.59 -3.47
C SER A 25 -4.20 16.44 -2.08
N GLN A 26 -5.39 15.86 -2.00
CA GLN A 26 -6.04 15.52 -0.73
C GLN A 26 -6.64 14.12 -0.78
N LEU A 27 -6.73 13.47 0.38
CA LEU A 27 -7.51 12.25 0.52
C LEU A 27 -8.98 12.66 0.63
N ALA A 28 -9.83 12.05 -0.18
CA ALA A 28 -11.23 12.37 -0.25
C ALA A 28 -12.06 11.09 -0.42
N TYR A 29 -13.35 11.19 -0.16
CA TYR A 29 -14.28 10.11 -0.39
C TYR A 29 -15.62 10.61 -0.91
N TRP A 30 -16.30 9.75 -1.66
CA TRP A 30 -17.71 9.87 -2.01
C TRP A 30 -18.50 8.83 -1.23
N ALA A 31 -19.66 9.22 -0.68
CA ALA A 31 -20.54 8.32 0.02
C ALA A 31 -21.76 7.94 -0.85
N PRO A 32 -22.28 6.70 -0.76
CA PRO A 32 -23.49 6.31 -1.46
C PRO A 32 -24.65 7.26 -1.17
N GLY A 33 -25.21 7.84 -2.23
CA GLY A 33 -26.32 8.81 -2.14
C GLY A 33 -25.90 10.25 -1.84
N ALA A 34 -24.60 10.54 -1.73
CA ALA A 34 -24.11 11.92 -1.69
C ALA A 34 -23.98 12.49 -3.11
N ASP A 35 -24.21 13.80 -3.24
CA ASP A 35 -24.01 14.50 -4.51
C ASP A 35 -22.55 14.91 -4.73
N ASP A 36 -21.76 15.00 -3.65
CA ASP A 36 -20.40 15.56 -3.66
C ASP A 36 -19.33 14.60 -3.11
N ILE A 37 -18.09 14.85 -3.55
CA ILE A 37 -16.86 14.27 -2.97
C ILE A 37 -16.40 15.19 -1.84
N VAL A 38 -16.15 14.62 -0.66
CA VAL A 38 -15.74 15.38 0.53
C VAL A 38 -14.32 15.01 0.99
N PRO A 39 -13.53 15.97 1.52
CA PRO A 39 -12.23 15.68 2.11
C PRO A 39 -12.31 14.71 3.29
N ALA A 40 -11.33 13.81 3.38
CA ALA A 40 -11.15 12.92 4.53
C ALA A 40 -10.24 13.59 5.56
N GLY A 41 -10.85 14.27 6.53
CA GLY A 41 -10.15 14.97 7.61
C GLY A 41 -9.84 16.44 7.28
N SER A 42 -9.07 17.08 8.16
CA SER A 42 -8.73 18.51 8.08
C SER A 42 -7.55 18.82 7.15
N ASP A 43 -6.77 17.82 6.78
CA ASP A 43 -5.60 17.98 5.92
C ASP A 43 -6.03 18.07 4.45
N VAL A 44 -6.13 19.29 3.94
CA VAL A 44 -6.56 19.58 2.56
C VAL A 44 -5.41 19.64 1.54
N ASN A 45 -4.17 19.38 1.97
CA ASN A 45 -3.00 19.51 1.11
C ASN A 45 -1.84 18.57 1.51
N TYR A 46 -1.62 17.56 0.69
CA TYR A 46 -0.48 16.64 0.77
C TYR A 46 0.62 16.94 -0.27
N GLY A 47 0.60 18.15 -0.83
CA GLY A 47 1.53 18.58 -1.88
C GLY A 47 1.24 17.95 -3.23
N TYR A 48 2.22 18.02 -4.12
CA TYR A 48 2.18 17.37 -5.42
C TYR A 48 2.50 15.88 -5.27
N VAL A 49 1.65 15.01 -5.84
CA VAL A 49 1.72 13.56 -5.65
C VAL A 49 1.93 12.87 -6.99
N TYR A 50 3.18 12.59 -7.36
CA TYR A 50 3.52 11.81 -8.56
C TYR A 50 3.76 10.33 -8.26
N ARG A 51 4.24 10.03 -7.04
CA ARG A 51 4.38 8.66 -6.50
C ARG A 51 3.75 8.65 -5.11
N SER A 52 2.66 7.89 -4.95
CA SER A 52 2.01 7.70 -3.65
C SER A 52 1.66 6.25 -3.42
N THR A 53 1.53 5.91 -2.15
CA THR A 53 0.87 4.69 -1.73
C THR A 53 -0.52 5.06 -1.23
N PHE A 54 -1.54 4.40 -1.77
CA PHE A 54 -2.93 4.52 -1.34
C PHE A 54 -3.51 3.12 -1.25
N LEU A 55 -3.81 2.69 -0.03
CA LEU A 55 -4.24 1.32 0.26
C LEU A 55 -5.36 1.32 1.30
N ILE A 56 -6.13 0.25 1.29
CA ILE A 56 -7.17 -0.02 2.28
C ILE A 56 -6.94 -1.40 2.89
N SER A 57 -7.23 -1.56 4.18
CA SER A 57 -7.22 -2.87 4.84
C SER A 57 -8.29 -3.79 4.26
N ASN A 58 -8.10 -5.11 4.36
CA ASN A 58 -9.00 -6.10 3.77
C ASN A 58 -10.44 -6.02 4.30
N ASN A 59 -10.61 -5.59 5.55
CA ASN A 59 -11.91 -5.33 6.16
C ASN A 59 -12.50 -3.95 5.80
N GLY A 60 -11.87 -3.18 4.92
CA GLY A 60 -12.31 -1.84 4.51
C GLY A 60 -12.27 -0.78 5.63
N ARG A 61 -11.74 -1.09 6.81
CA ARG A 61 -11.80 -0.19 7.97
C ARG A 61 -10.73 0.88 7.96
N PHE A 62 -9.55 0.59 7.43
CA PHE A 62 -8.41 1.50 7.52
C PHE A 62 -7.92 1.88 6.14
N VAL A 63 -7.92 3.18 5.86
CA VAL A 63 -7.34 3.75 4.65
C VAL A 63 -6.02 4.40 5.01
N VAL A 64 -4.97 4.03 4.29
CA VAL A 64 -3.64 4.64 4.44
C VAL A 64 -3.24 5.33 3.15
N PHE A 65 -2.73 6.55 3.30
CA PHE A 65 -2.18 7.33 2.21
C PHE A 65 -0.82 7.89 2.58
N GLN A 66 0.17 7.72 1.71
CA GLN A 66 1.49 8.32 1.83
C GLN A 66 1.82 9.06 0.53
N GLY A 67 2.13 10.36 0.65
CA GLY A 67 2.62 11.18 -0.44
C GLY A 67 4.11 10.95 -0.72
N GLN A 68 4.63 11.59 -1.77
CA GLN A 68 5.99 11.33 -2.29
C GLN A 68 7.13 11.76 -1.35
N GLU A 69 6.99 12.88 -0.66
CA GLU A 69 8.10 13.54 0.05
C GLU A 69 7.95 13.51 1.57
N GLY A 70 7.34 12.45 2.10
CA GLY A 70 7.08 12.34 3.51
C GLY A 70 7.40 10.97 4.10
N ASP A 71 8.14 11.01 5.19
CA ASP A 71 8.19 9.97 6.22
C ASP A 71 6.81 9.82 6.89
N MET A 72 5.84 10.69 6.58
CA MET A 72 4.50 10.71 7.16
C MET A 72 3.45 10.09 6.24
N ALA A 73 2.71 9.11 6.75
CA ALA A 73 1.46 8.62 6.17
C ALA A 73 0.24 9.18 6.93
N THR A 74 -0.88 9.37 6.25
CA THR A 74 -2.20 9.56 6.86
C THR A 74 -2.86 8.19 7.02
N LEU A 75 -3.29 7.85 8.23
CA LEU A 75 -4.17 6.72 8.50
C LEU A 75 -5.56 7.22 8.88
N THR A 76 -6.59 6.68 8.25
CA THR A 76 -7.99 7.01 8.51
C THR A 76 -8.75 5.77 8.95
N ASP A 77 -9.40 5.81 10.12
CA ASP A 77 -10.42 4.83 10.49
C ASP A 77 -11.73 5.24 9.83
N THR A 78 -12.17 4.46 8.84
CA THR A 78 -13.35 4.76 8.03
C THR A 78 -14.63 4.71 8.88
N THR A 79 -14.65 3.99 10.00
CA THR A 79 -15.84 3.91 10.86
C THR A 79 -16.05 5.17 11.68
N SER A 80 -14.98 5.71 12.27
CA SER A 80 -15.03 6.91 13.10
C SER A 80 -14.72 8.20 12.35
N MET A 81 -14.22 8.09 11.11
CA MET A 81 -13.64 9.18 10.33
C MET A 81 -12.46 9.87 11.01
N ALA A 82 -11.87 9.23 12.02
CA ALA A 82 -10.69 9.75 12.69
C ALA A 82 -9.46 9.58 11.79
N THR A 83 -8.79 10.68 11.52
CA THR A 83 -7.53 10.73 10.77
C THR A 83 -6.36 11.00 11.70
N ARG A 84 -5.23 10.33 11.49
CA ARG A 84 -3.96 10.63 12.17
C ARG A 84 -2.79 10.57 11.21
N LYS A 85 -1.77 11.38 11.50
CA LYS A 85 -0.47 11.31 10.84
C LYS A 85 0.44 10.32 11.56
N VAL A 86 1.16 9.49 10.81
CA VAL A 86 2.05 8.45 11.33
C VAL A 86 3.38 8.57 10.62
N ASP A 87 4.46 8.69 11.38
CA ASP A 87 5.83 8.61 10.86
C ASP A 87 6.13 7.14 10.52
N VAL A 88 6.01 6.77 9.24
CA VAL A 88 6.31 5.45 8.69
C VAL A 88 7.81 5.20 8.50
N GLY A 89 8.64 6.22 8.78
CA GLY A 89 10.08 6.21 8.66
C GLY A 89 10.57 6.12 7.22
N GLY A 90 11.86 6.43 7.08
CA GLY A 90 12.55 6.38 5.79
C GLY A 90 12.70 7.77 5.21
N ASN A 91 13.92 8.29 5.29
CA ASN A 91 14.33 9.57 4.73
C ASN A 91 14.39 9.58 3.18
N ASN A 92 13.69 8.66 2.51
CA ASN A 92 13.81 8.49 1.08
C ASN A 92 12.49 8.05 0.42
N GLN A 93 12.37 8.38 -0.87
CA GLN A 93 11.21 8.18 -1.74
C GLN A 93 10.86 6.70 -2.03
N HIS A 94 11.37 5.75 -1.23
CA HIS A 94 11.30 4.31 -1.46
C HIS A 94 10.69 3.54 -0.29
N THR A 95 9.99 4.22 0.64
CA THR A 95 9.17 3.53 1.63
C THR A 95 7.88 3.04 0.99
N HIS A 96 7.66 1.73 1.04
CA HIS A 96 6.43 1.06 0.65
C HIS A 96 5.68 0.68 1.91
N ILE A 97 4.36 0.88 1.91
CA ILE A 97 3.52 0.63 3.07
C ILE A 97 2.35 -0.29 2.73
N ALA A 98 1.82 -0.97 3.74
CA ALA A 98 0.57 -1.70 3.74
C ALA A 98 -0.14 -1.48 5.09
N VAL A 99 -1.44 -1.75 5.17
CA VAL A 99 -2.21 -1.62 6.41
C VAL A 99 -2.98 -2.90 6.69
N ASP A 100 -2.89 -3.40 7.93
CA ASP A 100 -3.64 -4.59 8.34
C ASP A 100 -5.04 -4.26 8.88
N ASN A 101 -5.83 -5.30 9.13
CA ASN A 101 -7.20 -5.17 9.63
C ASN A 101 -7.30 -4.59 11.05
N SER A 102 -6.18 -4.48 11.77
CA SER A 102 -6.09 -3.87 13.10
C SER A 102 -5.60 -2.42 13.04
N GLY A 103 -5.30 -1.90 11.85
CA GLY A 103 -4.83 -0.54 11.64
C GLY A 103 -3.33 -0.36 11.91
N ASN A 104 -2.56 -1.46 11.98
CA ASN A 104 -1.11 -1.33 11.99
C ASN A 104 -0.62 -1.07 10.56
N ILE A 105 0.34 -0.16 10.44
CA ILE A 105 1.02 0.11 9.16
C ILE A 105 2.27 -0.75 9.11
N TRP A 106 2.43 -1.50 8.03
CA TRP A 106 3.60 -2.28 7.74
C TRP A 106 4.42 -1.56 6.68
N SER A 107 5.70 -1.35 6.91
CA SER A 107 6.57 -0.63 5.97
C SER A 107 7.88 -1.35 5.69
N ILE A 108 8.37 -1.16 4.47
CA ILE A 108 9.71 -1.56 4.03
C ILE A 108 10.28 -0.50 3.10
N GLY A 109 11.59 -0.38 3.02
CA GLY A 109 12.25 0.57 2.11
C GLY A 109 13.76 0.39 2.10
N THR A 110 14.45 1.15 1.27
CA THR A 110 15.92 1.03 1.12
C THR A 110 16.63 1.29 2.45
N GLY A 111 17.37 0.29 2.93
CA GLY A 111 18.06 0.35 4.22
C GLY A 111 17.15 0.17 5.44
N LEU A 112 15.84 -0.04 5.23
CA LEU A 112 14.87 -0.36 6.26
C LEU A 112 14.60 -1.86 6.26
N GLY A 113 14.67 -2.50 7.43
CA GLY A 113 14.03 -3.80 7.64
C GLY A 113 12.51 -3.66 7.60
N LEU A 114 11.79 -4.80 7.61
CA LEU A 114 10.34 -4.78 7.76
C LEU A 114 9.99 -4.12 9.11
N ARG A 115 9.06 -3.16 9.08
CA ARG A 115 8.60 -2.45 10.27
C ARG A 115 7.10 -2.61 10.44
N ARG A 116 6.63 -2.65 11.68
CA ARG A 116 5.21 -2.48 12.03
C ARG A 116 5.05 -1.28 12.93
N LEU A 117 4.12 -0.42 12.57
CA LEU A 117 3.74 0.76 13.32
C LEU A 117 2.34 0.55 13.90
N GLY A 118 2.27 0.50 15.22
CA GLY A 118 1.02 0.31 15.94
C GLY A 118 0.10 1.53 15.90
N LEU A 119 -1.16 1.33 16.25
CA LEU A 119 -2.12 2.43 16.48
C LEU A 119 -1.66 3.38 17.60
N ASN A 120 -0.92 2.88 18.57
CA ASN A 120 -0.31 3.67 19.65
C ASN A 120 0.98 4.41 19.25
N GLY A 121 1.41 4.31 17.99
CA GLY A 121 2.65 4.90 17.50
C GLY A 121 3.92 4.09 17.79
N ALA A 122 3.81 2.93 18.46
CA ALA A 122 4.96 2.07 18.72
C ALA A 122 5.48 1.45 17.42
N VAL A 123 6.80 1.53 17.20
CA VAL A 123 7.48 0.93 16.05
C VAL A 123 8.17 -0.36 16.48
N THR A 124 7.86 -1.46 15.79
CA THR A 124 8.56 -2.74 15.92
C THR A 124 9.37 -2.99 14.65
N LEU A 125 10.64 -3.35 14.80
CA LEU A 125 11.53 -3.72 13.69
C LEU A 125 11.67 -5.23 13.62
N PHE A 126 11.58 -5.79 12.42
CA PHE A 126 11.72 -7.22 12.17
C PHE A 126 12.91 -7.51 11.26
N ASN A 127 13.67 -8.53 11.63
CA ASN A 127 14.68 -9.12 10.79
C ASN A 127 14.07 -10.30 10.05
N LEU A 128 13.78 -10.09 8.76
CA LEU A 128 13.39 -11.18 7.89
C LEU A 128 14.63 -12.02 7.52
N PRO A 129 14.54 -13.36 7.61
CA PRO A 129 15.55 -14.26 7.07
C PRO A 129 15.50 -14.27 5.53
N GLY A 130 16.67 -14.41 4.90
CA GLY A 130 16.79 -14.54 3.45
C GLY A 130 16.59 -13.24 2.67
N ASP A 131 16.25 -13.38 1.39
CA ASP A 131 15.99 -12.28 0.47
C ASP A 131 14.74 -11.51 0.88
N ARG A 132 14.90 -10.21 1.10
CA ARG A 132 13.80 -9.34 1.54
C ARG A 132 13.10 -8.75 0.32
N PRO A 133 11.77 -8.60 0.35
CA PRO A 133 11.11 -7.79 -0.66
C PRO A 133 11.60 -6.35 -0.56
N ASN A 134 11.65 -5.66 -1.68
CA ASN A 134 11.92 -4.23 -1.72
C ASN A 134 10.64 -3.42 -1.51
N GLN A 135 9.48 -4.04 -1.74
CA GLN A 135 8.17 -3.41 -1.66
C GLN A 135 7.19 -4.33 -0.95
N VAL A 136 6.30 -3.76 -0.15
CA VAL A 136 5.08 -4.42 0.32
C VAL A 136 3.91 -3.90 -0.50
N ILE A 137 2.97 -4.79 -0.82
CA ILE A 137 1.80 -4.47 -1.65
C ILE A 137 0.52 -4.44 -0.81
N GLY A 138 0.33 -5.44 0.05
CA GLY A 138 -0.86 -5.56 0.88
C GLY A 138 -1.02 -6.94 1.50
N PHE A 139 -2.03 -7.07 2.36
CA PHE A 139 -2.33 -8.33 3.03
C PHE A 139 -3.22 -9.22 2.19
N ASP A 140 -2.95 -10.51 2.20
CA ASP A 140 -3.77 -11.51 1.53
C ASP A 140 -5.21 -11.52 2.05
N HIS A 141 -6.19 -11.54 1.12
CA HIS A 141 -7.60 -11.46 1.48
C HIS A 141 -8.12 -12.72 2.19
N ALA A 142 -7.56 -13.91 1.90
CA ALA A 142 -7.95 -15.15 2.55
C ALA A 142 -7.11 -15.46 3.79
N GLN A 143 -5.85 -14.99 3.83
CA GLN A 143 -4.92 -15.18 4.94
C GLN A 143 -4.44 -13.81 5.46
N PRO A 144 -5.18 -13.13 6.35
CA PRO A 144 -4.89 -11.74 6.75
C PRO A 144 -3.53 -11.52 7.46
N ASN A 145 -2.81 -12.59 7.79
CA ASN A 145 -1.46 -12.54 8.36
C ASN A 145 -0.36 -12.69 7.29
N TRP A 146 -0.73 -12.88 6.02
CA TRP A 146 0.21 -12.97 4.92
C TRP A 146 0.31 -11.62 4.23
N LEU A 147 1.52 -11.06 4.24
CA LEU A 147 1.87 -9.81 3.60
C LEU A 147 2.59 -10.11 2.29
N TRP A 148 1.98 -9.71 1.18
CA TRP A 148 2.56 -9.81 -0.15
C TRP A 148 3.55 -8.68 -0.40
N GLY A 149 4.65 -9.02 -1.03
CA GLY A 149 5.68 -8.08 -1.45
C GLY A 149 6.32 -8.48 -2.78
N THR A 150 7.14 -7.58 -3.30
CA THR A 150 7.93 -7.79 -4.52
C THR A 150 9.37 -7.37 -4.29
N GLY A 151 10.30 -8.05 -4.95
CA GLY A 151 11.73 -7.74 -4.91
C GLY A 151 12.41 -8.17 -6.22
N TYR A 152 13.73 -7.99 -6.28
CA TYR A 152 14.51 -8.37 -7.47
C TYR A 152 14.46 -9.87 -7.77
N ALA A 153 14.29 -10.70 -6.75
CA ALA A 153 14.21 -12.16 -6.88
C ALA A 153 12.80 -12.68 -7.24
N GLY A 154 11.79 -11.81 -7.27
CA GLY A 154 10.41 -12.18 -7.59
C GLY A 154 9.39 -11.68 -6.57
N ALA A 155 8.27 -12.39 -6.47
CA ALA A 155 7.25 -12.12 -5.46
C ALA A 155 7.66 -12.75 -4.13
N SER A 156 7.32 -12.09 -3.03
CA SER A 156 7.56 -12.58 -1.67
C SER A 156 6.27 -12.65 -0.90
N LEU A 157 6.16 -13.68 -0.06
CA LEU A 157 5.08 -13.82 0.89
C LEU A 157 5.67 -13.90 2.30
N ILE A 158 5.29 -12.93 3.13
CA ILE A 158 5.73 -12.84 4.52
C ILE A 158 4.57 -13.24 5.42
N ASP A 159 4.75 -14.24 6.26
CA ASP A 159 3.85 -14.47 7.39
C ASP A 159 4.28 -13.55 8.53
N VAL A 160 3.43 -12.58 8.89
CA VAL A 160 3.77 -11.56 9.88
C VAL A 160 3.66 -12.04 11.33
N GLU A 161 3.04 -13.19 11.57
CA GLU A 161 3.00 -13.80 12.91
C GLU A 161 4.28 -14.60 13.18
N THR A 162 4.70 -15.41 12.22
CA THR A 162 5.91 -16.24 12.35
C THR A 162 7.18 -15.54 11.90
N LEU A 163 7.05 -14.40 11.21
CA LEU A 163 8.13 -13.66 10.54
C LEU A 163 8.91 -14.52 9.55
N SER A 164 8.26 -15.57 9.03
CA SER A 164 8.79 -16.38 7.95
C SER A 164 8.54 -15.69 6.61
N ASN A 165 9.45 -15.91 5.68
CA ASN A 165 9.40 -15.32 4.34
C ASN A 165 9.72 -16.40 3.32
N ARG A 166 8.95 -16.41 2.23
CA ARG A 166 9.22 -17.25 1.05
C ARG A 166 9.20 -16.41 -0.20
N THR A 167 10.21 -16.60 -1.04
CA THR A 167 10.23 -16.07 -2.41
C THR A 167 9.56 -17.08 -3.33
N LEU A 168 8.64 -16.59 -4.16
CA LEU A 168 7.92 -17.37 -5.15
C LEU A 168 8.56 -17.14 -6.52
N PRO A 169 8.87 -18.20 -7.28
CA PRO A 169 9.46 -18.08 -8.60
C PRO A 169 8.48 -17.39 -9.56
N VAL A 170 9.00 -16.48 -10.37
CA VAL A 170 8.25 -15.75 -11.41
C VAL A 170 9.00 -15.81 -12.74
N HIS A 171 8.29 -15.71 -13.86
CA HIS A 171 8.85 -15.91 -15.21
C HIS A 171 9.66 -14.71 -15.74
N GLY A 172 9.71 -13.60 -15.00
CA GLY A 172 10.42 -12.39 -15.39
C GLY A 172 10.33 -11.26 -14.37
N LEU A 173 10.55 -10.03 -14.84
CA LEU A 173 10.41 -8.83 -14.02
C LEU A 173 8.94 -8.54 -13.75
N ILE A 174 8.58 -8.22 -12.51
CA ILE A 174 7.21 -7.89 -12.14
C ILE A 174 6.91 -6.46 -12.59
N GLU A 175 5.91 -6.30 -13.46
CA GLU A 175 5.39 -5.00 -13.93
C GLU A 175 4.12 -4.59 -13.18
N GLY A 176 3.36 -5.56 -12.69
CA GLY A 176 2.15 -5.32 -11.93
C GLY A 176 1.81 -6.48 -11.01
N LEU A 177 1.18 -6.16 -9.88
CA LEU A 177 0.65 -7.13 -8.92
C LEU A 177 -0.74 -6.67 -8.48
N ALA A 178 -1.68 -7.61 -8.45
CA ALA A 178 -2.99 -7.41 -7.84
C ALA A 178 -3.27 -8.53 -6.83
N LEU A 179 -3.80 -8.17 -5.66
CA LEU A 179 -4.26 -9.14 -4.68
C LEU A 179 -5.64 -9.65 -5.09
N ASN A 180 -5.82 -10.96 -5.04
CA ASN A 180 -7.05 -11.61 -5.46
C ASN A 180 -8.05 -11.60 -4.31
N SER A 181 -9.33 -11.40 -4.62
CA SER A 181 -10.39 -11.35 -3.59
C SER A 181 -10.59 -12.67 -2.83
N GLN A 182 -10.17 -13.80 -3.41
CA GLN A 182 -10.22 -15.12 -2.79
C GLN A 182 -8.90 -15.53 -2.12
N GLY A 183 -7.94 -14.60 -2.00
CA GLY A 183 -6.57 -14.88 -1.59
C GLY A 183 -5.65 -15.20 -2.77
N GLY A 184 -4.35 -15.06 -2.52
CA GLY A 184 -3.31 -15.10 -3.54
C GLY A 184 -3.07 -13.76 -4.23
N ALA A 185 -2.18 -13.78 -5.20
CA ALA A 185 -1.82 -12.64 -6.04
C ALA A 185 -1.82 -13.02 -7.52
N THR A 186 -2.20 -12.08 -8.37
CA THR A 186 -2.01 -12.16 -9.82
C THR A 186 -0.91 -11.18 -10.22
N LEU A 187 0.07 -11.67 -10.97
CA LEU A 187 1.22 -10.90 -11.44
C LEU A 187 1.17 -10.71 -12.95
N LEU A 188 1.48 -9.50 -13.39
CA LEU A 188 1.93 -9.25 -14.76
C LEU A 188 3.45 -9.21 -14.74
N THR A 189 4.08 -10.14 -15.45
CA THR A 189 5.53 -10.18 -15.60
C THR A 189 5.95 -9.93 -17.04
N ARG A 190 7.16 -9.39 -17.19
CA ARG A 190 7.78 -9.12 -18.47
C ARG A 190 9.10 -9.87 -18.57
N ASN A 191 9.28 -10.57 -19.67
CA ASN A 191 10.56 -11.15 -20.05
C ASN A 191 10.93 -10.69 -21.45
N GLY A 192 12.18 -10.35 -21.70
CA GLY A 192 12.57 -9.81 -22.99
C GLY A 192 14.02 -9.39 -23.09
N THR A 193 14.46 -9.26 -24.32
CA THR A 193 15.73 -8.62 -24.68
C THR A 193 15.45 -7.20 -25.18
N MET A 194 16.48 -6.48 -25.63
CA MET A 194 16.29 -5.17 -26.26
C MET A 194 15.42 -5.21 -27.53
N THR A 195 15.20 -6.37 -28.13
CA THR A 195 14.51 -6.50 -29.44
C THR A 195 13.24 -7.34 -29.40
N SER A 196 12.93 -8.01 -28.29
CA SER A 196 11.64 -8.69 -28.11
C SER A 196 11.19 -8.63 -26.66
N THR A 197 9.89 -8.45 -26.45
CA THR A 197 9.27 -8.40 -25.13
C THR A 197 8.06 -9.31 -25.13
N SER A 198 8.01 -10.22 -24.16
CA SER A 198 6.87 -11.09 -23.86
C SER A 198 6.32 -10.73 -22.49
N TYR A 199 5.00 -10.78 -22.35
CA TYR A 199 4.30 -10.58 -21.10
C TYR A 199 3.61 -11.87 -20.67
N PHE A 200 3.67 -12.17 -19.39
CA PHE A 200 3.02 -13.34 -18.79
C PHE A 200 2.11 -12.87 -17.68
N LEU A 201 0.95 -13.52 -17.57
CA LEU A 201 0.06 -13.38 -16.43
C LEU A 201 0.24 -14.63 -15.57
N GLU A 202 0.65 -14.44 -14.32
CA GLU A 202 0.96 -15.53 -13.38
C GLU A 202 0.02 -15.46 -12.19
N TYR A 203 -0.55 -16.60 -11.81
CA TYR A 203 -1.41 -16.74 -10.63
C TYR A 203 -0.62 -17.40 -9.51
N LEU A 204 -0.54 -16.73 -8.37
CA LEU A 204 0.08 -17.23 -7.15
C LEU A 204 -1.02 -17.50 -6.10
N PRO A 205 -1.23 -18.76 -5.69
CA PRO A 205 -2.21 -19.10 -4.67
C PRO A 205 -1.77 -18.71 -3.24
#